data_AF-A0A0F5FTC2-F1
#
_entry.id   AF-A0A0F5FTC2-F1
#
_cell.length_a   1.000
_cell.length_b   1.000
_cell.length_c   1.000
_cell.angle_alpha   90.00
_cell.angle_beta   90.00
_cell.angle_gamma   90.00
#
_symmetry.space_group_name_H-M   'P 1'
#
loop_
_entity.id
_entity.type
_entity.pdbx_description
1 polymer ?
#
loop_
_entity_poly.entity_id
_entity_poly.type
_entity_poly.pdbx_seq_one_letter_code
_entity_poly.pdbx_strand_id
1 'polypeptide(L)'
;MYDRIYAVNAVAPVANSMGDLTEGMHWREVEETFGFLEELRPQTIKARTRKSEWGRDFVYQAMDRPPGQTEDGQERHRLVCEAIIAKNGRITAGDLGRTWVDLIKPENFGKLLGPQDQVIYWSLYAGVPAHEVGRYAVWPKMHGTSKMIQPIGLVNACNPRQAAADAHDVGRIKDVDGLSANFAIEVVAALAAGCAHALIPGSTVGSVIDTALAQLSATPRAEVEQGLEWARQHKDWKKLRELYAQYYEHKSASDAVEVLSSSLAVFYLCDGDAHQGMLWAVNMGRDTDDRAYDVACLSTALNGLGTFPRAWLDIVENQLKTDTVTVSNRSLKGTADGLYKAVLNEMDKSKAVLGDLEKLL
;
A
#
# COMPACT_ATOMS: atom_id res chain seq x y z
N MET A 1 -11.82 -4.22 -16.67
CA MET A 1 -10.38 -4.27 -16.33
C MET A 1 -9.81 -2.87 -16.15
N TYR A 2 -9.76 -2.03 -17.20
CA TYR A 2 -9.25 -0.64 -17.10
C TYR A 2 -9.87 0.14 -15.93
N ASP A 3 -11.20 0.12 -15.80
CA ASP A 3 -11.88 0.85 -14.73
C ASP A 3 -11.45 0.42 -13.32
N ARG A 4 -11.07 -0.85 -13.14
CA ARG A 4 -10.59 -1.37 -11.85
C ARG A 4 -9.14 -0.95 -11.58
N ILE A 5 -8.29 -0.99 -12.61
CA ILE A 5 -6.93 -0.45 -12.56
C ILE A 5 -6.97 1.04 -12.20
N TYR A 6 -7.82 1.81 -12.89
CA TYR A 6 -8.02 3.23 -12.59
C TYR A 6 -8.51 3.41 -11.15
N ALA A 7 -9.52 2.66 -10.72
CA ALA A 7 -10.08 2.78 -9.38
C ALA A 7 -9.03 2.56 -8.28
N VAL A 8 -8.27 1.46 -8.34
CA VAL A 8 -7.21 1.15 -7.36
C VAL A 8 -6.14 2.24 -7.32
N ASN A 9 -5.66 2.66 -8.50
CA ASN A 9 -4.65 3.72 -8.59
C ASN A 9 -5.19 5.09 -8.11
N ALA A 10 -6.47 5.38 -8.33
CA ALA A 10 -7.06 6.66 -8.00
C ALA A 10 -7.40 6.81 -6.51
N VAL A 11 -7.83 5.74 -5.84
CA VAL A 11 -8.16 5.80 -4.40
C VAL A 11 -6.94 5.75 -3.50
N ALA A 12 -5.86 5.11 -3.95
CA ALA A 12 -4.61 5.01 -3.20
C ALA A 12 -4.13 6.37 -2.62
N PRO A 13 -3.92 7.43 -3.42
CA PRO A 13 -3.48 8.72 -2.87
C PRO A 13 -4.55 9.42 -2.01
N VAL A 14 -5.86 9.19 -2.24
CA VAL A 14 -6.90 9.74 -1.36
C VAL A 14 -6.83 9.10 0.02
N ALA A 15 -6.71 7.78 0.08
CA ALA A 15 -6.61 7.02 1.31
C ALA A 15 -5.37 7.42 2.13
N ASN A 16 -4.22 7.56 1.47
CA ASN A 16 -2.99 8.01 2.11
C ASN A 16 -3.11 9.45 2.63
N SER A 17 -3.58 10.39 1.81
CA SER A 17 -3.71 11.80 2.20
C SER A 17 -4.69 12.00 3.35
N MET A 18 -5.82 11.28 3.37
CA MET A 18 -6.79 11.38 4.47
C MET A 18 -6.31 10.64 5.73
N GLY A 19 -5.72 9.46 5.58
CA GLY A 19 -5.29 8.64 6.71
C GLY A 19 -4.06 9.19 7.45
N ASP A 20 -3.20 9.95 6.79
CA ASP A 20 -2.03 10.62 7.39
C ASP A 20 -2.45 11.63 8.47
N LEU A 21 -3.63 12.25 8.31
CA LEU A 21 -4.18 13.21 9.29
C LEU A 21 -4.38 12.60 10.69
N THR A 22 -4.58 11.29 10.76
CA THR A 22 -4.90 10.54 11.99
C THR A 22 -3.84 9.51 12.36
N GLU A 23 -2.75 9.44 11.60
CA GLU A 23 -1.70 8.46 11.80
C GLU A 23 -1.06 8.65 13.18
N GLY A 24 -0.93 7.54 13.92
CA GLY A 24 -0.36 7.51 15.26
C GLY A 24 -1.28 7.99 16.38
N MET A 25 -2.45 8.57 16.07
CA MET A 25 -3.42 9.04 17.06
C MET A 25 -4.17 7.86 17.70
N HIS A 26 -4.55 8.01 18.97
CA HIS A 26 -5.54 7.12 19.57
C HIS A 26 -6.93 7.47 19.00
N TRP A 27 -7.81 6.49 18.78
CA TRP A 27 -9.12 6.74 18.15
C TRP A 27 -9.99 7.78 18.89
N ARG A 28 -9.83 7.90 20.22
CA ARG A 28 -10.50 8.95 21.02
C ARG A 28 -10.01 10.36 20.66
N GLU A 29 -8.72 10.50 20.40
CA GLU A 29 -8.11 11.77 20.00
C GLU A 29 -8.57 12.16 18.58
N VAL A 30 -8.73 11.17 17.70
CA VAL A 30 -9.34 11.37 16.38
C VAL A 30 -10.77 11.90 16.51
N GLU A 31 -11.60 11.28 17.37
CA GLU A 31 -12.96 11.77 17.61
C GLU A 31 -13.01 13.16 18.24
N GLU A 32 -12.12 13.45 19.19
CA GLU A 32 -12.04 14.78 19.81
C GLU A 32 -11.63 15.86 18.80
N THR A 33 -10.71 15.54 17.90
CA THR A 33 -10.14 16.50 16.94
C THR A 33 -11.02 16.69 15.70
N PHE A 34 -11.58 15.59 15.19
CA PHE A 34 -12.28 15.58 13.89
C PHE A 34 -13.77 15.22 14.00
N GLY A 35 -14.23 14.69 15.14
CA GLY A 35 -15.53 14.04 15.24
C GLY A 35 -15.55 12.75 14.43
N PHE A 36 -15.87 12.87 13.15
CA PHE A 36 -15.72 11.82 12.16
C PHE A 36 -14.98 12.42 10.97
N LEU A 37 -13.75 11.95 10.71
CA LEU A 37 -12.97 12.46 9.59
C LEU A 37 -13.56 11.92 8.27
N GLU A 38 -14.07 12.82 7.44
CA GLU A 38 -14.69 12.51 6.14
C GLU A 38 -14.26 13.47 5.01
N GLU A 39 -13.15 14.19 5.19
CA GLU A 39 -12.70 15.21 4.25
C GLU A 39 -11.18 15.20 4.12
N LEU A 40 -10.67 15.48 2.91
CA LEU A 40 -9.26 15.80 2.71
C LEU A 40 -8.99 17.19 3.30
N ARG A 41 -8.02 17.30 4.20
CA ARG A 41 -7.68 18.55 4.92
C ARG A 41 -6.20 18.90 4.72
N PRO A 42 -5.83 20.18 4.83
CA PRO A 42 -4.42 20.55 4.88
C PRO A 42 -3.78 20.06 6.20
N GLN A 43 -2.47 19.87 6.17
CA GLN A 43 -1.68 19.42 7.32
C GLN A 43 -0.37 20.21 7.39
N THR A 44 0.03 20.65 8.58
CA THR A 44 1.34 21.30 8.81
C THR A 44 2.27 20.31 9.51
N ILE A 45 3.28 19.85 8.78
CA ILE A 45 4.34 18.98 9.29
C ILE A 45 5.40 19.83 9.96
N LYS A 46 5.71 19.51 11.22
CA LYS A 46 6.78 20.16 11.98
C LYS A 46 8.12 19.49 11.71
N ALA A 47 9.17 20.30 11.58
CA ALA A 47 10.52 19.76 11.49
C ALA A 47 10.88 19.01 12.78
N ARG A 48 11.50 17.84 12.63
CA ARG A 48 12.09 17.09 13.74
C ARG A 48 13.31 16.32 13.25
N THR A 49 14.24 16.03 14.15
CA THR A 49 15.42 15.23 13.81
C THR A 49 15.53 14.08 14.78
N ARG A 50 15.68 12.86 14.25
CA ARG A 50 16.02 11.67 15.02
C ARG A 50 17.50 11.36 14.79
N LYS A 51 18.27 11.37 15.88
CA LYS A 51 19.70 11.03 15.84
C LYS A 51 19.88 9.56 15.46
N SER A 52 20.82 9.32 14.55
CA SER A 52 21.30 7.97 14.27
C SER A 52 22.59 7.74 15.04
N GLU A 53 22.75 6.54 15.61
CA GLU A 53 24.01 6.15 16.27
C GLU A 53 25.17 6.11 15.26
N TRP A 54 24.87 5.63 14.04
CA TRP A 54 25.80 5.52 12.94
C TRP A 54 25.19 6.14 11.68
N GLY A 55 25.97 6.92 10.91
CA GLY A 55 25.52 7.54 9.66
C GLY A 55 24.84 8.90 9.81
N ARG A 56 24.00 9.26 8.81
CA ARG A 56 23.30 10.55 8.79
C ARG A 56 22.08 10.53 9.71
N ASP A 57 21.81 11.64 10.37
CA ASP A 57 20.57 11.84 11.13
C ASP A 57 19.35 11.70 10.22
N PHE A 58 18.24 11.25 10.79
CA PHE A 58 16.94 11.25 10.11
C PHE A 58 16.25 12.58 10.34
N VAL A 59 16.34 13.45 9.34
CA VAL A 59 15.75 14.79 9.35
C VAL A 59 14.39 14.73 8.68
N TYR A 60 13.35 15.11 9.43
CA TYR A 60 12.01 15.39 8.93
C TYR A 60 11.93 16.91 8.74
N GLN A 61 11.63 17.34 7.52
CA GLN A 61 11.59 18.75 7.15
C GLN A 61 10.21 19.32 7.45
N ALA A 62 10.16 20.59 7.87
CA ALA A 62 8.89 21.28 8.03
C ALA A 62 8.25 21.49 6.65
N MET A 63 6.94 21.26 6.55
CA MET A 63 6.21 21.38 5.29
C MET A 63 4.72 21.61 5.55
N ASP A 64 4.11 22.52 4.80
CA ASP A 64 2.65 22.61 4.71
C ASP A 64 2.18 21.77 3.52
N ARG A 65 1.31 20.79 3.79
CA ARG A 65 0.69 19.91 2.81
C ARG A 65 -0.74 20.39 2.55
N PRO A 66 -1.11 20.80 1.33
CA PRO A 66 -2.51 21.10 0.99
C PRO A 66 -3.34 19.80 0.93
N PRO A 67 -4.68 19.89 0.93
CA PRO A 67 -5.54 18.73 0.76
C PRO A 67 -5.16 17.89 -0.47
N GLY A 68 -5.09 16.57 -0.30
CA GLY A 68 -4.74 15.64 -1.37
C GLY A 68 -3.24 15.41 -1.57
N GLN A 69 -2.36 16.17 -0.90
CA GLN A 69 -0.94 15.83 -0.84
C GLN A 69 -0.74 14.67 0.14
N THR A 70 0.19 13.77 -0.19
CA THR A 70 0.30 12.43 0.42
C THR A 70 1.56 12.29 1.27
N GLU A 71 1.92 11.07 1.65
CA GLU A 71 3.09 10.73 2.46
C GLU A 71 4.01 9.70 1.77
N ASP A 72 4.94 9.08 2.52
CA ASP A 72 6.01 8.24 1.98
C ASP A 72 5.55 6.94 1.34
N GLY A 73 4.52 6.29 1.89
CA GLY A 73 3.85 5.14 1.30
C GLY A 73 3.37 5.37 -0.12
N GLN A 74 2.62 6.46 -0.34
CA GLN A 74 2.14 6.79 -1.66
C GLN A 74 3.29 7.11 -2.64
N GLU A 75 4.39 7.68 -2.17
CA GLU A 75 5.59 7.87 -3.01
C GLU A 75 6.20 6.53 -3.43
N ARG A 76 6.27 5.55 -2.52
CA ARG A 76 6.69 4.18 -2.85
C ARG A 76 5.73 3.51 -3.84
N HIS A 77 4.42 3.68 -3.67
CA HIS A 77 3.42 3.23 -4.66
C HIS A 77 3.67 3.84 -6.04
N ARG A 78 3.94 5.15 -6.11
CA ARG A 78 4.27 5.84 -7.37
C ARG A 78 5.53 5.25 -8.02
N LEU A 79 6.57 4.95 -7.25
CA LEU A 79 7.79 4.29 -7.76
C LEU A 79 7.49 2.90 -8.35
N VAL A 80 6.65 2.10 -7.70
CA VAL A 80 6.21 0.80 -8.23
C VAL A 80 5.45 0.97 -9.54
N CYS A 81 4.53 1.94 -9.61
CA CYS A 81 3.80 2.25 -10.83
C CYS A 81 4.73 2.68 -11.97
N GLU A 82 5.67 3.60 -11.74
CA GLU A 82 6.63 4.05 -12.75
C GLU A 82 7.53 2.90 -13.22
N ALA A 83 7.97 2.01 -12.32
CA ALA A 83 8.75 0.84 -12.68
C ALA A 83 7.98 -0.11 -13.61
N ILE A 84 6.70 -0.39 -13.31
CA ILE A 84 5.82 -1.22 -14.15
C ILE A 84 5.62 -0.57 -15.52
N ILE A 85 5.39 0.75 -15.55
CA ILE A 85 5.14 1.51 -16.77
C ILE A 85 6.40 1.54 -17.65
N ALA A 86 7.57 1.82 -17.07
CA ALA A 86 8.84 1.87 -17.78
C ALA A 86 9.21 0.51 -18.38
N LYS A 87 9.01 -0.57 -17.61
CA LYS A 87 9.23 -1.95 -18.09
C LYS A 87 8.11 -2.46 -19.02
N ASN A 88 6.94 -1.81 -18.99
CA ASN A 88 5.73 -2.22 -19.67
C ASN A 88 5.32 -3.67 -19.33
N GLY A 89 5.37 -4.05 -18.04
CA GLY A 89 5.06 -5.40 -17.59
C GLY A 89 5.45 -5.66 -16.15
N ARG A 90 5.53 -6.93 -15.76
CA ARG A 90 5.91 -7.35 -14.39
C ARG A 90 7.35 -6.98 -14.06
N ILE A 91 7.57 -6.45 -12.86
CA ILE A 91 8.87 -5.95 -12.39
C ILE A 91 9.52 -6.89 -11.36
N THR A 92 10.83 -6.76 -11.21
CA THR A 92 11.62 -7.35 -10.12
C THR A 92 12.05 -6.28 -9.13
N ALA A 93 12.60 -6.67 -7.98
CA ALA A 93 13.26 -5.72 -7.07
C ALA A 93 14.35 -4.89 -7.76
N GLY A 94 15.07 -5.47 -8.73
CA GLY A 94 16.10 -4.75 -9.48
C GLY A 94 15.54 -3.66 -10.40
N ASP A 95 14.37 -3.89 -11.00
CA ASP A 95 13.70 -2.89 -11.82
C ASP A 95 13.15 -1.74 -10.96
N LEU A 96 12.62 -2.07 -9.78
CA LEU A 96 12.21 -1.07 -8.81
C LEU A 96 13.40 -0.27 -8.27
N GLY A 97 14.51 -0.94 -7.97
CA GLY A 97 15.74 -0.30 -7.50
C GLY A 97 16.32 0.71 -8.50
N ARG A 98 16.27 0.40 -9.80
CA ARG A 98 16.61 1.38 -10.86
C ARG A 98 15.72 2.62 -10.79
N THR A 99 14.41 2.41 -10.72
CA THR A 99 13.42 3.50 -10.64
C THR A 99 13.63 4.35 -9.37
N TRP A 100 13.99 3.72 -8.24
CA TRP A 100 14.34 4.39 -6.99
C TRP A 100 15.51 5.36 -7.17
N VAL A 101 16.59 4.92 -7.83
CA VAL A 101 17.78 5.75 -8.08
C VAL A 101 17.50 6.86 -9.09
N ASP A 102 16.71 6.55 -10.13
CA ASP A 102 16.44 7.49 -11.23
C ASP A 102 15.47 8.62 -10.84
N LEU A 103 14.46 8.33 -10.01
CA LEU A 103 13.38 9.29 -9.73
C LEU A 103 13.48 10.00 -8.38
N ILE A 104 14.12 9.39 -7.38
CA ILE A 104 14.22 10.02 -6.07
C ILE A 104 15.26 11.14 -6.09
N LYS A 105 14.83 12.32 -5.63
CA LYS A 105 15.68 13.46 -5.35
C LYS A 105 16.09 13.43 -3.88
N PRO A 106 17.34 13.08 -3.53
CA PRO A 106 17.74 12.87 -2.14
C PRO A 106 17.61 14.11 -1.24
N GLU A 107 17.61 15.32 -1.81
CA GLU A 107 17.34 16.57 -1.10
C GLU A 107 15.89 16.68 -0.56
N ASN A 108 14.97 15.84 -1.05
CA ASN A 108 13.58 15.78 -0.62
C ASN A 108 13.31 14.75 0.50
N PHE A 109 14.31 13.99 0.96
CA PHE A 109 14.12 13.10 2.10
C PHE A 109 13.66 13.88 3.34
N GLY A 110 12.65 13.33 4.03
CA GLY A 110 11.99 13.99 5.15
C GLY A 110 10.88 14.97 4.77
N LYS A 111 10.53 15.08 3.48
CA LYS A 111 9.32 15.80 3.01
C LYS A 111 8.16 14.84 2.82
N LEU A 112 8.01 14.25 1.63
CA LEU A 112 7.01 13.20 1.37
C LEU A 112 7.61 11.83 1.67
N LEU A 113 8.68 11.45 0.97
CA LEU A 113 9.48 10.29 1.37
C LEU A 113 10.12 10.54 2.73
N GLY A 114 10.03 9.54 3.60
CA GLY A 114 10.58 9.61 4.92
C GLY A 114 12.11 9.53 4.89
N PRO A 115 12.79 10.02 5.94
CA PRO A 115 14.25 9.97 6.00
C PRO A 115 14.82 8.54 6.02
N GLN A 116 14.01 7.54 6.38
CA GLN A 116 14.39 6.12 6.32
C GLN A 116 14.66 5.63 4.90
N ASP A 117 13.97 6.18 3.89
CA ASP A 117 14.14 5.77 2.50
C ASP A 117 15.53 6.14 1.96
N GLN A 118 16.24 7.04 2.63
CA GLN A 118 17.63 7.37 2.30
C GLN A 118 18.55 6.17 2.46
N VAL A 119 18.27 5.26 3.40
CA VAL A 119 19.08 4.04 3.60
C VAL A 119 18.97 3.14 2.37
N ILE A 120 17.75 2.99 1.84
CA ILE A 120 17.49 2.21 0.63
C ILE A 120 18.18 2.86 -0.57
N TYR A 121 17.92 4.16 -0.78
CA TYR A 121 18.49 4.92 -1.89
C TYR A 121 20.02 4.89 -1.91
N TRP A 122 20.69 5.20 -0.79
CA TRP A 122 22.15 5.24 -0.77
C TRP A 122 22.78 3.85 -0.89
N SER A 123 22.11 2.79 -0.43
CA SER A 123 22.55 1.42 -0.64
C SER A 123 22.50 1.04 -2.12
N LEU A 124 21.38 1.33 -2.80
CA LEU A 124 21.23 1.13 -4.24
C LEU A 124 22.24 1.95 -5.04
N TYR A 125 22.41 3.22 -4.68
CA TYR A 125 23.37 4.14 -5.33
C TYR A 125 24.82 3.66 -5.16
N ALA A 126 25.14 3.02 -4.04
CA ALA A 126 26.45 2.40 -3.80
C ALA A 126 26.64 1.05 -4.52
N GLY A 127 25.62 0.55 -5.23
CA GLY A 127 25.67 -0.70 -6.00
C GLY A 127 25.25 -1.95 -5.23
N VAL A 128 24.63 -1.82 -4.04
CA VAL A 128 24.06 -2.97 -3.33
C VAL A 128 22.88 -3.53 -4.14
N PRO A 129 22.83 -4.84 -4.43
CA PRO A 129 21.72 -5.44 -5.16
C PRO A 129 20.38 -5.19 -4.46
N ALA A 130 19.35 -4.77 -5.21
CA ALA A 130 18.07 -4.35 -4.64
C ALA A 130 17.39 -5.40 -3.74
N HIS A 131 17.56 -6.69 -4.04
CA HIS A 131 17.01 -7.80 -3.24
C HIS A 131 17.76 -8.08 -1.93
N GLU A 132 18.88 -7.38 -1.68
CA GLU A 132 19.64 -7.42 -0.43
C GLU A 132 19.42 -6.18 0.43
N VAL A 133 19.00 -5.06 -0.16
CA VAL A 133 18.85 -3.77 0.53
C VAL A 133 17.88 -3.84 1.70
N GLY A 134 16.77 -4.56 1.56
CA GLY A 134 15.77 -4.71 2.63
C GLY A 134 16.29 -5.41 3.89
N ARG A 135 17.43 -6.10 3.84
CA ARG A 135 18.11 -6.64 5.04
C ARG A 135 18.55 -5.53 6.01
N TYR A 136 18.72 -4.31 5.51
CA TYR A 136 19.18 -3.14 6.25
C TYR A 136 18.06 -2.13 6.50
N ALA A 137 16.80 -2.55 6.39
CA ALA A 137 15.66 -1.71 6.68
C ALA A 137 15.73 -1.15 8.11
N VAL A 138 15.47 0.14 8.24
CA VAL A 138 15.54 0.85 9.54
C VAL A 138 14.43 0.39 10.49
N TRP A 139 13.27 0.02 9.93
CA TRP A 139 12.11 -0.50 10.66
C TRP A 139 11.59 -1.75 9.94
N PRO A 140 12.28 -2.90 10.08
CA PRO A 140 11.79 -4.15 9.53
C PRO A 140 10.49 -4.56 10.22
N LYS A 141 9.71 -5.46 9.61
CA LYS A 141 8.38 -5.91 10.09
C LYS A 141 7.26 -4.88 9.91
N MET A 142 7.56 -3.64 9.54
CA MET A 142 6.54 -2.60 9.44
C MET A 142 5.77 -2.65 8.13
N HIS A 143 4.50 -2.26 8.17
CA HIS A 143 3.59 -2.29 7.03
C HIS A 143 4.00 -1.35 5.89
N GLY A 144 4.86 -0.36 6.14
CA GLY A 144 5.37 0.53 5.08
C GLY A 144 6.08 -0.17 3.90
N THR A 145 6.40 -1.46 3.98
CA THR A 145 6.83 -2.30 2.83
C THR A 145 5.66 -2.76 1.96
N SER A 146 4.52 -3.06 2.59
CA SER A 146 3.25 -3.46 1.97
C SER A 146 2.52 -2.31 1.30
N LYS A 147 2.65 -1.10 1.85
CA LYS A 147 2.09 0.17 1.37
C LYS A 147 2.71 0.70 0.06
N MET A 148 2.86 -0.19 -0.91
CA MET A 148 3.25 0.08 -2.29
C MET A 148 2.88 -1.06 -3.24
N ILE A 149 2.28 -2.16 -2.74
CA ILE A 149 2.26 -3.44 -3.47
C ILE A 149 1.01 -3.65 -4.35
N GLN A 150 -0.04 -2.86 -4.18
CA GLN A 150 -1.27 -2.99 -4.95
C GLN A 150 -1.06 -2.95 -6.48
N PRO A 151 -0.15 -2.12 -7.04
CA PRO A 151 0.18 -2.17 -8.47
C PRO A 151 0.78 -3.51 -8.93
N ILE A 152 1.47 -4.26 -8.07
CA ILE A 152 1.95 -5.62 -8.37
C ILE A 152 0.76 -6.58 -8.55
N GLY A 153 -0.29 -6.43 -7.74
CA GLY A 153 -1.55 -7.14 -7.91
C GLY A 153 -2.25 -6.78 -9.23
N LEU A 154 -2.26 -5.50 -9.58
CA LEU A 154 -2.86 -5.02 -10.84
C LEU A 154 -2.16 -5.58 -12.09
N VAL A 155 -0.82 -5.54 -12.15
CA VAL A 155 -0.08 -6.05 -13.32
C VAL A 155 -0.18 -7.58 -13.46
N ASN A 156 -0.50 -8.27 -12.36
CA ASN A 156 -0.77 -9.70 -12.29
C ASN A 156 -2.28 -10.04 -12.25
N ALA A 157 -3.14 -9.16 -12.77
CA ALA A 157 -4.59 -9.35 -12.73
C ALA A 157 -5.02 -10.79 -13.10
N CYS A 158 -5.90 -11.37 -12.30
CA CYS A 158 -6.39 -12.75 -12.42
C CYS A 158 -5.35 -13.86 -12.16
N ASN A 159 -4.14 -13.55 -11.70
CA ASN A 159 -3.09 -14.52 -11.38
C ASN A 159 -2.52 -14.30 -9.96
N PRO A 160 -3.28 -14.66 -8.91
CA PRO A 160 -2.87 -14.39 -7.52
C PRO A 160 -1.56 -15.08 -7.12
N ARG A 161 -1.28 -16.27 -7.66
CA ARG A 161 -0.02 -16.98 -7.40
C ARG A 161 1.19 -16.20 -7.93
N GLN A 162 1.09 -15.66 -9.14
CA GLN A 162 2.18 -14.86 -9.71
C GLN A 162 2.30 -13.51 -9.01
N ALA A 163 1.17 -12.89 -8.64
CA ALA A 163 1.17 -11.65 -7.87
C ALA A 163 1.91 -11.80 -6.53
N ALA A 164 1.67 -12.90 -5.81
CA ALA A 164 2.38 -13.23 -4.57
C ALA A 164 3.90 -13.38 -4.81
N ALA A 165 4.30 -14.11 -5.85
CA ALA A 165 5.71 -14.35 -6.16
C ALA A 165 6.44 -13.05 -6.56
N ASP A 166 5.83 -12.22 -7.40
CA ASP A 166 6.40 -10.93 -7.80
C ASP A 166 6.48 -9.97 -6.61
N ALA A 167 5.47 -9.98 -5.73
CA ALA A 167 5.46 -9.16 -4.54
C ALA A 167 6.52 -9.60 -3.51
N HIS A 168 6.77 -10.90 -3.37
CA HIS A 168 7.85 -11.43 -2.52
C HIS A 168 9.20 -10.89 -2.95
N ASP A 169 9.51 -10.93 -4.26
CA ASP A 169 10.76 -10.35 -4.78
C ASP A 169 10.79 -8.83 -4.56
N VAL A 170 9.77 -8.11 -5.03
CA VAL A 170 9.73 -6.64 -5.00
C VAL A 170 9.79 -6.08 -3.57
N GLY A 171 9.13 -6.73 -2.60
CA GLY A 171 9.15 -6.33 -1.19
C GLY A 171 10.54 -6.37 -0.56
N ARG A 172 11.47 -7.17 -1.09
CA ARG A 172 12.85 -7.30 -0.57
C ARG A 172 13.70 -6.05 -0.72
N ILE A 173 13.20 -5.03 -1.42
CA ILE A 173 13.85 -3.71 -1.46
C ILE A 173 13.78 -2.99 -0.10
N LYS A 174 12.75 -3.28 0.71
CA LYS A 174 12.46 -2.56 1.96
C LYS A 174 12.27 -3.47 3.18
N ASP A 175 12.21 -4.79 3.00
CA ASP A 175 12.23 -5.73 4.11
C ASP A 175 12.94 -7.04 3.73
N VAL A 176 13.00 -7.99 4.65
CA VAL A 176 13.68 -9.27 4.46
C VAL A 176 12.84 -10.42 4.98
N ASP A 177 12.89 -11.53 4.24
CA ASP A 177 12.25 -12.78 4.63
C ASP A 177 13.12 -13.60 5.61
N GLY A 178 12.48 -14.41 6.45
CA GLY A 178 13.16 -15.37 7.33
C GLY A 178 13.73 -14.79 8.63
N LEU A 179 13.44 -13.54 8.98
CA LEU A 179 13.73 -13.03 10.33
C LEU A 179 12.64 -13.45 11.32
N SER A 180 13.05 -13.84 12.53
CA SER A 180 12.11 -14.27 13.58
C SER A 180 11.10 -13.18 13.89
N ALA A 181 9.82 -13.55 13.91
CA ALA A 181 8.69 -12.65 14.11
C ALA A 181 8.65 -11.47 13.12
N ASN A 182 9.21 -11.60 11.92
CA ASN A 182 9.02 -10.66 10.81
C ASN A 182 8.21 -11.32 9.71
N PHE A 183 7.02 -10.81 9.45
CA PHE A 183 6.09 -11.34 8.46
C PHE A 183 5.78 -10.34 7.34
N ALA A 184 6.53 -9.24 7.22
CA ALA A 184 6.25 -8.19 6.25
C ALA A 184 6.24 -8.70 4.80
N ILE A 185 7.17 -9.61 4.45
CA ILE A 185 7.22 -10.21 3.11
C ILE A 185 6.03 -11.15 2.83
N GLU A 186 5.50 -11.82 3.86
CA GLU A 186 4.26 -12.60 3.70
C GLU A 186 3.05 -11.68 3.50
N VAL A 187 3.01 -10.54 4.21
CA VAL A 187 1.95 -9.54 4.08
C VAL A 187 1.95 -8.89 2.71
N VAL A 188 3.11 -8.54 2.13
CA VAL A 188 3.14 -7.99 0.76
C VAL A 188 2.60 -8.99 -0.26
N ALA A 189 2.91 -10.28 -0.10
CA ALA A 189 2.40 -11.35 -0.95
C ALA A 189 0.88 -11.51 -0.78
N ALA A 190 0.37 -11.46 0.45
CA ALA A 190 -1.05 -11.55 0.77
C ALA A 190 -1.87 -10.45 0.08
N LEU A 191 -1.42 -9.19 0.17
CA LEU A 191 -2.11 -8.05 -0.44
C LEU A 191 -2.08 -8.10 -1.96
N ALA A 192 -0.93 -8.40 -2.56
CA ALA A 192 -0.81 -8.52 -4.01
C ALA A 192 -1.67 -9.66 -4.57
N ALA A 193 -1.67 -10.82 -3.89
CA ALA A 193 -2.51 -11.95 -4.25
C ALA A 193 -4.00 -11.63 -4.12
N GLY A 194 -4.41 -10.99 -3.01
CA GLY A 194 -5.78 -10.53 -2.79
C GLY A 194 -6.26 -9.58 -3.88
N CYS A 195 -5.44 -8.58 -4.23
CA CYS A 195 -5.73 -7.62 -5.29
C CYS A 195 -5.87 -8.29 -6.68
N ALA A 196 -4.93 -9.16 -7.04
CA ALA A 196 -5.00 -9.91 -8.30
C ALA A 196 -6.23 -10.85 -8.35
N HIS A 197 -6.60 -11.46 -7.23
CA HIS A 197 -7.78 -12.31 -7.11
C HIS A 197 -9.09 -11.52 -7.21
N ALA A 198 -9.14 -10.31 -6.64
CA ALA A 198 -10.31 -9.44 -6.72
C ALA A 198 -10.70 -9.09 -8.18
N LEU A 199 -9.75 -9.21 -9.11
CA LEU A 199 -9.96 -8.97 -10.54
C LEU A 199 -10.46 -10.20 -11.32
N ILE A 200 -10.58 -11.37 -10.68
CA ILE A 200 -11.17 -12.57 -11.28
C ILE A 200 -12.70 -12.39 -11.37
N PRO A 201 -13.34 -12.70 -12.51
CA PRO A 201 -14.80 -12.63 -12.62
C PRO A 201 -15.51 -13.49 -11.57
N GLY A 202 -16.43 -12.88 -10.83
CA GLY A 202 -17.21 -13.56 -9.79
C GLY A 202 -16.53 -13.68 -8.42
N SER A 203 -15.37 -13.05 -8.22
CA SER A 203 -14.75 -12.97 -6.90
C SER A 203 -15.66 -12.31 -5.87
N THR A 204 -15.49 -12.67 -4.61
CA THR A 204 -16.22 -12.13 -3.46
C THR A 204 -15.24 -11.61 -2.41
N VAL A 205 -15.74 -10.85 -1.43
CA VAL A 205 -14.95 -10.44 -0.26
C VAL A 205 -14.30 -11.66 0.41
N GLY A 206 -15.06 -12.75 0.58
CA GLY A 206 -14.56 -14.00 1.16
C GLY A 206 -13.43 -14.63 0.35
N SER A 207 -13.57 -14.74 -0.98
CA SER A 207 -12.55 -15.37 -1.81
C SER A 207 -11.25 -14.56 -1.90
N VAL A 208 -11.35 -13.22 -1.83
CA VAL A 208 -10.20 -12.32 -1.71
C VAL A 208 -9.47 -12.53 -0.38
N ILE A 209 -10.20 -12.57 0.73
CA ILE A 209 -9.64 -12.82 2.08
C ILE A 209 -8.97 -14.19 2.14
N ASP A 210 -9.64 -15.25 1.67
CA ASP A 210 -9.09 -16.61 1.66
C ASP A 210 -7.78 -16.68 0.85
N THR A 211 -7.72 -15.96 -0.27
CA THR A 211 -6.52 -15.89 -1.11
C THR A 211 -5.36 -15.18 -0.40
N ALA A 212 -5.65 -14.09 0.32
CA ALA A 212 -4.65 -13.38 1.12
C ALA A 212 -4.14 -14.26 2.28
N LEU A 213 -5.05 -14.91 3.03
CA LEU A 213 -4.71 -15.81 4.14
C LEU A 213 -3.87 -17.02 3.69
N ALA A 214 -4.00 -17.46 2.44
CA ALA A 214 -3.21 -18.55 1.89
C ALA A 214 -1.72 -18.20 1.70
N GLN A 215 -1.35 -16.92 1.75
CA GLN A 215 0.05 -16.48 1.67
C GLN A 215 0.74 -16.40 3.04
N LEU A 216 -0.01 -16.57 4.13
CA LEU A 216 0.46 -16.38 5.50
C LEU A 216 0.83 -17.71 6.15
N SER A 217 1.94 -17.71 6.89
CA SER A 217 2.32 -18.76 7.83
C SER A 217 1.41 -18.75 9.07
N ALA A 218 1.48 -19.81 9.88
CA ALA A 218 0.48 -20.07 10.93
C ALA A 218 0.31 -18.93 11.94
N THR A 219 1.41 -18.27 12.33
CA THR A 219 1.38 -17.18 13.33
C THR A 219 0.67 -15.93 12.82
N PRO A 220 1.10 -15.27 11.72
CA PRO A 220 0.39 -14.10 11.20
C PRO A 220 -1.03 -14.46 10.75
N ARG A 221 -1.24 -15.66 10.22
CA ARG A 221 -2.58 -16.13 9.84
C ARG A 221 -3.54 -16.15 11.02
N ALA A 222 -3.15 -16.71 12.17
CA ALA A 222 -4.00 -16.78 13.35
C ALA A 222 -4.39 -15.38 13.87
N GLU A 223 -3.47 -14.41 13.79
CA GLU A 223 -3.71 -13.02 14.20
C GLU A 223 -4.70 -12.29 13.26
N VAL A 224 -4.62 -12.55 11.95
CA VAL A 224 -5.59 -12.04 10.97
C VAL A 224 -6.95 -12.72 11.15
N GLU A 225 -6.99 -14.04 11.35
CA GLU A 225 -8.23 -14.79 11.60
C GLU A 225 -8.94 -14.32 12.88
N GLN A 226 -8.18 -13.95 13.93
CA GLN A 226 -8.73 -13.35 15.15
C GLN A 226 -9.41 -12.00 14.88
N GLY A 227 -8.80 -11.15 14.05
CA GLY A 227 -9.38 -9.87 13.63
C GLY A 227 -10.67 -10.04 12.83
N LEU A 228 -10.67 -10.99 11.88
CA LEU A 228 -11.87 -11.36 11.12
C LEU A 228 -12.97 -11.91 12.02
N GLU A 229 -12.62 -12.66 13.06
CA GLU A 229 -13.59 -13.16 14.03
C GLU A 229 -14.23 -12.02 14.84
N TRP A 230 -13.44 -11.04 15.29
CA TRP A 230 -14.00 -9.84 15.93
C TRP A 230 -14.98 -9.12 14.99
N ALA A 231 -14.64 -9.01 13.70
CA ALA A 231 -15.52 -8.39 12.71
C ALA A 231 -16.85 -9.15 12.59
N ARG A 232 -16.82 -10.49 12.47
CA ARG A 232 -18.02 -11.34 12.39
C ARG A 232 -18.89 -11.26 13.64
N GLN A 233 -18.28 -11.26 14.81
CA GLN A 233 -18.97 -11.25 16.10
C GLN A 233 -19.64 -9.91 16.37
N HIS A 234 -18.92 -8.80 16.16
CA HIS A 234 -19.39 -7.48 16.57
C HIS A 234 -20.14 -6.71 15.48
N LYS A 235 -19.80 -6.92 14.20
CA LYS A 235 -20.43 -6.24 13.06
C LYS A 235 -20.46 -4.71 13.18
N ASP A 236 -19.46 -4.16 13.88
CA ASP A 236 -19.34 -2.73 14.17
C ASP A 236 -17.86 -2.33 14.16
N TRP A 237 -17.50 -1.42 13.25
CA TRP A 237 -16.13 -0.90 13.13
C TRP A 237 -15.71 -0.10 14.36
N LYS A 238 -16.65 0.56 15.06
CA LYS A 238 -16.34 1.28 16.30
C LYS A 238 -15.94 0.32 17.41
N LYS A 239 -16.50 -0.88 17.41
CA LYS A 239 -16.05 -1.94 18.32
C LYS A 239 -14.70 -2.51 17.91
N LEU A 240 -14.43 -2.65 16.60
CA LEU A 240 -13.12 -3.09 16.12
C LEU A 240 -11.99 -2.16 16.58
N ARG A 241 -12.11 -0.84 16.41
CA ARG A 241 -11.06 0.09 16.86
C ARG A 241 -10.76 -0.01 18.35
N GLU A 242 -11.77 -0.29 19.19
CA GLU A 242 -11.57 -0.53 20.63
C GLU A 242 -10.77 -1.80 20.87
N LEU A 243 -11.12 -2.89 20.19
CA LEU A 243 -10.45 -4.19 20.33
C LEU A 243 -9.00 -4.14 19.84
N TYR A 244 -8.74 -3.51 18.70
CA TYR A 244 -7.39 -3.31 18.19
C TYR A 244 -6.57 -2.39 19.11
N ALA A 245 -7.14 -1.27 19.59
CA ALA A 245 -6.46 -0.40 20.53
C ALA A 245 -6.05 -1.13 21.82
N GLN A 246 -6.94 -1.99 22.35
CA GLN A 246 -6.67 -2.78 23.54
C GLN A 246 -5.65 -3.91 23.28
N TYR A 247 -5.79 -4.66 22.19
CA TYR A 247 -4.93 -5.82 21.90
C TYR A 247 -3.48 -5.41 21.58
N TYR A 248 -3.30 -4.22 21.00
CA TYR A 248 -1.99 -3.64 20.69
C TYR A 248 -1.57 -2.55 21.67
N GLU A 249 -2.20 -2.48 22.84
CA GLU A 249 -1.76 -1.59 23.91
C GLU A 249 -0.29 -1.88 24.26
N HIS A 250 0.52 -0.83 24.38
CA HIS A 250 1.97 -0.89 24.60
C HIS A 250 2.80 -1.56 23.48
N LYS A 251 2.20 -1.94 22.35
CA LYS A 251 2.92 -2.39 21.16
C LYS A 251 3.12 -1.23 20.19
N SER A 252 4.28 -1.21 19.53
CA SER A 252 4.56 -0.30 18.42
C SER A 252 3.47 -0.40 17.36
N ALA A 253 3.04 0.76 16.83
CA ALA A 253 2.13 0.83 15.70
C ALA A 253 2.82 0.42 14.39
N SER A 254 2.03 0.29 13.33
CA SER A 254 2.50 0.01 11.96
C SER A 254 3.11 -1.38 11.76
N ASP A 255 2.81 -2.33 12.64
CA ASP A 255 3.19 -3.72 12.42
C ASP A 255 2.47 -4.29 11.18
N ALA A 256 3.20 -4.98 10.30
CA ALA A 256 2.63 -5.47 9.04
C ALA A 256 1.42 -6.39 9.25
N VAL A 257 1.45 -7.24 10.29
CA VAL A 257 0.36 -8.19 10.57
C VAL A 257 -0.82 -7.47 11.23
N GLU A 258 -0.55 -6.52 12.13
CA GLU A 258 -1.59 -5.68 12.74
C GLU A 258 -2.42 -4.96 11.66
N VAL A 259 -1.73 -4.29 10.75
CA VAL A 259 -2.38 -3.50 9.71
C VAL A 259 -3.12 -4.44 8.76
N LEU A 260 -2.52 -5.55 8.30
CA LEU A 260 -3.23 -6.53 7.45
C LEU A 260 -4.49 -7.07 8.14
N SER A 261 -4.38 -7.44 9.42
CA SER A 261 -5.50 -7.96 10.22
C SER A 261 -6.65 -6.95 10.26
N SER A 262 -6.34 -5.71 10.64
CA SER A 262 -7.35 -4.65 10.74
C SER A 262 -7.93 -4.24 9.37
N SER A 263 -7.10 -4.21 8.32
CA SER A 263 -7.54 -3.94 6.94
C SER A 263 -8.53 -5.00 6.44
N LEU A 264 -8.22 -6.29 6.59
CA LEU A 264 -9.11 -7.36 6.13
C LEU A 264 -10.39 -7.44 6.97
N ALA A 265 -10.33 -7.11 8.26
CA ALA A 265 -11.51 -7.01 9.12
C ALA A 265 -12.45 -5.87 8.68
N VAL A 266 -11.90 -4.68 8.37
CA VAL A 266 -12.69 -3.56 7.85
C VAL A 266 -13.23 -3.85 6.45
N PHE A 267 -12.41 -4.41 5.56
CA PHE A 267 -12.80 -4.84 4.22
C PHE A 267 -13.96 -5.84 4.26
N TYR A 268 -13.93 -6.78 5.21
CA TYR A 268 -15.04 -7.69 5.48
C TYR A 268 -16.31 -6.96 5.92
N LEU A 269 -16.20 -6.05 6.90
CA LEU A 269 -17.37 -5.33 7.43
C LEU A 269 -18.02 -4.41 6.39
N CYS A 270 -17.23 -3.78 5.53
CA CYS A 270 -17.76 -2.85 4.54
C CYS A 270 -18.26 -3.54 3.26
N ASP A 271 -18.22 -4.88 3.21
CA ASP A 271 -18.58 -5.69 2.04
C ASP A 271 -17.88 -5.22 0.74
N GLY A 272 -16.62 -4.77 0.88
CA GLY A 272 -15.86 -4.20 -0.22
C GLY A 272 -16.38 -2.87 -0.76
N ASP A 273 -17.14 -2.09 0.01
CA ASP A 273 -17.43 -0.69 -0.29
C ASP A 273 -16.20 0.18 0.02
N ALA A 274 -15.60 0.74 -1.03
CA ALA A 274 -14.36 1.50 -0.92
C ALA A 274 -14.54 2.83 -0.17
N HIS A 275 -15.69 3.49 -0.33
CA HIS A 275 -15.94 4.77 0.32
C HIS A 275 -16.14 4.57 1.81
N GLN A 276 -17.06 3.68 2.17
CA GLN A 276 -17.39 3.39 3.56
C GLN A 276 -16.22 2.76 4.31
N GLY A 277 -15.54 1.80 3.68
CA GLY A 277 -14.38 1.12 4.26
C GLY A 277 -13.21 2.06 4.52
N MET A 278 -12.90 2.96 3.57
CA MET A 278 -11.84 3.95 3.75
C MET A 278 -12.16 4.90 4.92
N LEU A 279 -13.38 5.41 5.00
CA LEU A 279 -13.81 6.28 6.10
C LEU A 279 -13.71 5.59 7.47
N TRP A 280 -14.05 4.30 7.56
CA TRP A 280 -13.84 3.56 8.80
C TRP A 280 -12.36 3.38 9.10
N ALA A 281 -11.55 3.04 8.10
CA ALA A 281 -10.12 2.80 8.28
C ALA A 281 -9.37 4.03 8.80
N VAL A 282 -9.67 5.24 8.29
CA VAL A 282 -9.04 6.49 8.76
C VAL A 282 -9.50 6.89 10.17
N ASN A 283 -10.65 6.39 10.65
CA ASN A 283 -11.17 6.71 11.99
C ASN A 283 -10.88 5.62 13.04
N MET A 284 -10.08 4.61 12.71
CA MET A 284 -9.76 3.47 13.60
C MET A 284 -8.58 3.76 14.55
N GLY A 285 -7.77 4.79 14.29
CA GLY A 285 -6.55 5.11 15.05
C GLY A 285 -5.38 4.15 14.77
N ARG A 286 -4.26 4.37 15.48
CA ARG A 286 -2.97 3.70 15.25
C ARG A 286 -2.46 4.01 13.83
N ASP A 287 -2.19 3.00 13.01
CA ASP A 287 -1.76 3.20 11.63
C ASP A 287 -2.99 3.26 10.70
N THR A 288 -3.36 4.46 10.26
CA THR A 288 -4.65 4.73 9.60
C THR A 288 -4.57 4.85 8.10
N ASP A 289 -3.48 5.43 7.58
CA ASP A 289 -3.22 5.56 6.14
C ASP A 289 -2.86 4.25 5.49
N ASP A 290 -2.01 3.41 6.10
CA ASP A 290 -1.71 2.07 5.57
C ASP A 290 -2.99 1.23 5.49
N ARG A 291 -3.79 1.27 6.56
CA ARG A 291 -5.08 0.56 6.63
C ARG A 291 -6.06 1.08 5.59
N ALA A 292 -6.19 2.41 5.47
CA ALA A 292 -7.10 3.01 4.49
C ALA A 292 -6.68 2.67 3.07
N TYR A 293 -5.37 2.66 2.79
CA TYR A 293 -4.82 2.26 1.50
C TYR A 293 -5.21 0.84 1.13
N ASP A 294 -5.00 -0.13 2.03
CA ASP A 294 -5.35 -1.52 1.80
C ASP A 294 -6.84 -1.73 1.59
N VAL A 295 -7.67 -1.18 2.49
CA VAL A 295 -9.13 -1.33 2.43
C VAL A 295 -9.68 -0.71 1.14
N ALA A 296 -9.27 0.51 0.79
CA ALA A 296 -9.74 1.19 -0.40
C ALA A 296 -9.28 0.48 -1.68
N CYS A 297 -8.02 0.04 -1.74
CA CYS A 297 -7.48 -0.63 -2.92
C CYS A 297 -8.13 -2.02 -3.13
N LEU A 298 -8.27 -2.84 -2.10
CA LEU A 298 -8.93 -4.14 -2.23
C LEU A 298 -10.41 -3.99 -2.61
N SER A 299 -11.11 -3.03 -1.98
CA SER A 299 -12.51 -2.70 -2.29
C SER A 299 -12.69 -2.25 -3.74
N THR A 300 -11.82 -1.36 -4.23
CA THR A 300 -11.91 -0.89 -5.62
C THR A 300 -11.44 -1.92 -6.65
N ALA A 301 -10.50 -2.80 -6.29
CA ALA A 301 -10.16 -3.95 -7.11
C ALA A 301 -11.39 -4.85 -7.31
N LEU A 302 -12.12 -5.14 -6.21
CA LEU A 302 -13.28 -6.04 -6.20
C LEU A 302 -14.58 -5.44 -6.76
N ASN A 303 -14.89 -4.18 -6.41
CA ASN A 303 -16.17 -3.53 -6.74
C ASN A 303 -16.05 -2.26 -7.60
N GLY A 304 -14.84 -1.73 -7.84
CA GLY A 304 -14.64 -0.46 -8.53
C GLY A 304 -14.93 0.73 -7.61
N LEU A 305 -15.07 1.92 -8.18
CA LEU A 305 -15.26 3.13 -7.36
C LEU A 305 -16.61 3.19 -6.63
N GLY A 306 -17.68 2.59 -7.17
CA GLY A 306 -19.00 2.64 -6.53
C GLY A 306 -19.43 4.08 -6.20
N THR A 307 -19.65 4.36 -4.92
CA THR A 307 -20.06 5.67 -4.39
C THR A 307 -18.88 6.59 -4.02
N PHE A 308 -17.64 6.20 -4.34
CA PHE A 308 -16.45 6.94 -3.96
C PHE A 308 -16.48 8.39 -4.49
N PRO A 309 -16.33 9.41 -3.63
CA PRO A 309 -16.52 10.80 -4.03
C PRO A 309 -15.55 11.25 -5.12
N ARG A 310 -16.10 11.62 -6.28
CA ARG A 310 -15.31 12.15 -7.40
C ARG A 310 -14.51 13.40 -7.01
N ALA A 311 -15.09 14.24 -6.14
CA ALA A 311 -14.44 15.44 -5.63
C ALA A 311 -13.10 15.16 -4.94
N TRP A 312 -12.95 14.04 -4.23
CA TRP A 312 -11.67 13.68 -3.62
C TRP A 312 -10.62 13.30 -4.66
N LEU A 313 -11.03 12.58 -5.71
CA LEU A 313 -10.14 12.26 -6.84
C LEU A 313 -9.68 13.53 -7.55
N ASP A 314 -10.59 14.50 -7.75
CA ASP A 314 -10.26 15.77 -8.41
C ASP A 314 -9.34 16.64 -7.55
N ILE A 315 -9.45 16.62 -6.22
CA ILE A 315 -8.51 17.29 -5.30
C ILE A 315 -7.09 16.74 -5.50
N VAL A 316 -6.92 15.41 -5.45
CA VAL A 316 -5.61 14.77 -5.65
C VAL A 316 -5.06 15.03 -7.05
N GLU A 317 -5.89 14.86 -8.09
CA GLU A 317 -5.50 15.09 -9.49
C GLU A 317 -5.02 16.54 -9.72
N ASN A 318 -5.65 17.51 -9.06
CA ASN A 318 -5.23 18.91 -9.15
C ASN A 318 -3.98 19.19 -8.32
N GLN A 319 -3.86 18.63 -7.12
CA GLN A 319 -2.67 18.77 -6.26
C GLN A 319 -1.42 18.23 -6.97
N LEU A 320 -1.52 17.07 -7.61
CA LEU A 320 -0.43 16.41 -8.34
C LEU A 320 0.21 17.30 -9.42
N LYS A 321 -0.53 18.20 -10.06
CA LYS A 321 -0.01 19.06 -11.14
C LYS A 321 1.07 20.04 -10.67
N THR A 322 1.03 20.38 -9.38
CA THR A 322 1.90 21.41 -8.77
C THR A 322 2.82 20.84 -7.70
N ASP A 323 2.81 19.54 -7.45
CA ASP A 323 3.63 18.91 -6.42
C ASP A 323 5.11 18.88 -6.85
N THR A 324 5.95 19.75 -6.29
CA THR A 324 7.37 19.81 -6.66
C THR A 324 8.24 18.80 -5.92
N VAL A 325 7.69 18.06 -4.94
CA VAL A 325 8.44 17.18 -4.06
C VAL A 325 8.17 15.70 -4.30
N THR A 326 7.05 15.37 -4.96
CA THR A 326 6.74 13.99 -5.37
C THR A 326 7.77 13.42 -6.36
N VAL A 327 7.97 12.11 -6.31
CA VAL A 327 8.77 11.31 -7.25
C VAL A 327 8.11 11.19 -8.63
N SER A 328 6.79 11.36 -8.73
CA SER A 328 6.09 11.37 -10.02
C SER A 328 4.80 12.21 -9.99
N ASN A 329 4.72 13.16 -10.90
CA ASN A 329 3.53 13.99 -11.17
C ASN A 329 2.59 13.37 -12.22
N ARG A 330 2.74 12.07 -12.54
CA ARG A 330 1.86 11.41 -13.51
C ARG A 330 0.42 11.46 -13.01
N SER A 331 -0.50 11.91 -13.88
CA SER A 331 -1.93 11.99 -13.56
C SER A 331 -2.51 10.63 -13.20
N LEU A 332 -3.62 10.60 -12.45
CA LEU A 332 -4.28 9.35 -12.08
C LEU A 332 -4.68 8.55 -13.33
N LYS A 333 -5.14 9.26 -14.37
CA LYS A 333 -5.43 8.64 -15.68
C LYS A 333 -4.15 8.15 -16.37
N GLY A 334 -3.10 8.96 -16.41
CA GLY A 334 -1.85 8.61 -17.08
C GLY A 334 -1.19 7.37 -16.47
N THR A 335 -1.26 7.23 -15.14
CA THR A 335 -0.78 6.03 -14.43
C THR A 335 -1.64 4.82 -14.78
N ALA A 336 -2.96 4.95 -14.74
CA ALA A 336 -3.86 3.87 -15.13
C ALA A 336 -3.69 3.41 -16.59
N ASP A 337 -3.48 4.34 -17.53
CA ASP A 337 -3.19 4.04 -18.93
C ASP A 337 -1.91 3.21 -19.07
N GLY A 338 -0.85 3.60 -18.37
CA GLY A 338 0.43 2.89 -18.38
C GLY A 338 0.34 1.49 -17.75
N LEU A 339 -0.30 1.38 -16.59
CA LEU A 339 -0.54 0.09 -15.92
C LEU A 339 -1.40 -0.84 -16.78
N TYR A 340 -2.46 -0.31 -17.41
CA TYR A 340 -3.30 -1.10 -18.30
C TYR A 340 -2.53 -1.62 -19.51
N LYS A 341 -1.66 -0.78 -20.11
CA LYS A 341 -0.78 -1.23 -21.19
C LYS A 341 0.16 -2.35 -20.75
N ALA A 342 0.72 -2.27 -19.55
CA ALA A 342 1.55 -3.33 -18.97
C ALA A 342 0.76 -4.64 -18.80
N VAL A 343 -0.49 -4.57 -18.31
CA VAL A 343 -1.38 -5.75 -18.18
C VAL A 343 -1.66 -6.38 -19.55
N LEU A 344 -1.96 -5.57 -20.57
CA LEU A 344 -2.19 -6.09 -21.94
C LEU A 344 -0.94 -6.79 -22.49
N ASN A 345 0.25 -6.25 -22.21
CA ASN A 345 1.51 -6.88 -22.62
C ASN A 345 1.73 -8.24 -21.94
N GLU A 346 1.41 -8.38 -20.65
CA GLU A 346 1.48 -9.68 -19.97
C GLU A 346 0.44 -10.67 -20.51
N MET A 347 -0.77 -10.20 -20.83
CA MET A 347 -1.79 -11.03 -21.48
C MET A 347 -1.29 -11.57 -22.84
N ASP A 348 -0.64 -10.74 -23.66
CA ASP A 348 -0.12 -11.17 -24.96
C ASP A 348 1.04 -12.17 -24.81
N LYS A 349 1.91 -12.00 -23.80
CA LYS A 349 2.92 -13.02 -23.45
C LYS A 349 2.28 -14.35 -23.06
N SER A 350 1.22 -14.34 -22.26
CA SER A 350 0.51 -15.57 -21.88
C SER A 350 -0.14 -16.26 -23.09
N LYS A 351 -0.74 -15.50 -24.02
CA LYS A 351 -1.29 -16.05 -25.27
C LYS A 351 -0.20 -16.68 -26.15
N ALA A 352 0.97 -16.07 -26.23
CA ALA A 352 2.09 -16.62 -27.00
C ALA A 352 2.52 -17.98 -26.44
N VAL A 353 2.65 -18.10 -25.11
CA VAL A 353 2.96 -19.38 -24.45
C VAL A 353 1.89 -20.44 -24.74
N LEU A 354 0.61 -20.09 -24.66
CA LEU A 354 -0.48 -21.01 -25.00
C LEU A 354 -0.38 -21.48 -26.46
N GLY A 355 -0.16 -20.55 -27.39
CA GLY A 355 -0.01 -20.88 -28.81
C GLY A 355 1.20 -21.77 -29.11
N ASP A 356 2.28 -21.68 -28.35
CA ASP A 356 3.42 -22.59 -28.48
C ASP A 356 3.14 -23.98 -27.89
N LEU A 357 2.38 -24.07 -26.80
CA LEU A 357 1.92 -25.35 -26.24
C LEU A 357 0.94 -26.07 -27.18
N GLU A 358 0.02 -25.33 -27.80
CA GLU A 358 -0.94 -25.88 -28.77
C GLU A 358 -0.25 -26.47 -30.00
N LYS A 359 0.91 -25.94 -30.42
CA LYS A 359 1.72 -26.52 -31.52
C LYS A 359 2.41 -27.84 -31.16
N LEU A 360 2.53 -28.15 -29.87
CA LEU A 360 3.11 -29.41 -29.39
C LEU A 360 2.07 -30.53 -29.26
N LEU A 361 0.79 -30.19 -29.24
CA LEU A 361 -0.35 -31.12 -29.26
C LEU A 361 -0.70 -31.49 -30.70
#